data_AF-A0A0Q4X2Y3-F1
#
_entry.id   AF-A0A0Q4X2Y3-F1
#
_cell.length_a   1.000
_cell.length_b   1.000
_cell.length_c   1.000
_cell.angle_alpha   90.00
_cell.angle_beta   90.00
_cell.angle_gamma   90.00
#
_symmetry.space_group_name_H-M   'P 1'
#
loop_
_entity.id
_entity.type
_entity.pdbx_description
1 polymer ?
#
loop_
_entity_poly.entity_id
_entity_poly.type
_entity_poly.pdbx_seq_one_letter_code
_entity_poly.pdbx_strand_id
1 'polypeptide(L)'
;MGLPGAGKTTLARLLRARLGCVHLNADEVRRHLYRDLGYSLEDRLEHARRMGWLCERIVQGGVDVIADFICPTQETRAAFGATFTVWIDRIKEGRFADTNRLFVPPETWDVRVEAGPSPETWTQRVLDAIEDRKNPRA
;
A
#
# COMPACT_ATOMS: atom_id res chain seq x y z
N MET A 1 0.02 2.90 -0.14
CA MET A 1 -0.04 3.25 -1.57
C MET A 1 0.79 4.50 -1.89
N GLY A 2 1.03 4.79 -3.18
CA GLY A 2 1.82 5.95 -3.62
C GLY A 2 2.67 5.67 -4.86
N LEU A 3 3.25 6.72 -5.46
CA LEU A 3 4.03 6.61 -6.70
C LEU A 3 5.28 5.71 -6.55
N PRO A 4 5.74 5.05 -7.64
CA PRO A 4 7.03 4.35 -7.67
C PRO A 4 8.17 5.28 -7.24
N GLY A 5 8.97 4.84 -6.26
CA GLY A 5 10.06 5.66 -5.70
C GLY A 5 9.68 6.55 -4.51
N ALA A 6 8.40 6.64 -4.13
CA ALA A 6 7.96 7.50 -3.03
C ALA A 6 8.43 7.04 -1.63
N GLY A 7 8.99 5.84 -1.49
CA GLY A 7 9.44 5.27 -0.21
C GLY A 7 8.52 4.23 0.44
N LYS A 8 7.57 3.66 -0.32
CA LYS A 8 6.62 2.62 0.17
C LYS A 8 7.27 1.44 0.86
N THR A 9 8.20 0.77 0.16
CA THR A 9 8.87 -0.42 0.68
C THR A 9 9.70 -0.12 1.93
N THR A 10 10.29 1.08 2.02
CA THR A 10 11.03 1.52 3.21
C THR A 10 10.10 1.61 4.42
N LEU A 11 9.00 2.35 4.30
CA LEU A 11 8.03 2.49 5.40
C LEU A 11 7.39 1.15 5.77
N ALA A 12 7.03 0.34 4.77
CA ALA A 12 6.46 -1.00 4.99
C ALA A 12 7.40 -1.91 5.79
N ARG A 13 8.72 -1.90 5.50
CA ARG A 13 9.71 -2.69 6.25
C ARG A 13 9.85 -2.25 7.70
N LEU A 14 9.83 -0.94 7.95
CA LEU A 14 9.89 -0.39 9.31
C LEU A 14 8.64 -0.77 10.11
N LEU A 15 7.47 -0.60 9.53
CA LEU A 15 6.20 -0.99 10.14
C LEU A 15 6.15 -2.50 10.40
N ARG A 16 6.56 -3.33 9.44
CA ARG A 16 6.65 -4.79 9.59
C ARG A 16 7.48 -5.19 10.80
N ALA A 17 8.64 -4.55 10.99
CA ALA A 17 9.52 -4.83 12.12
C ALA A 17 8.90 -4.46 13.48
N ARG A 18 7.98 -3.48 13.51
CA ARG A 18 7.29 -3.03 14.73
C ARG A 18 6.01 -3.81 15.02
N LEU A 19 5.28 -4.21 13.98
CA LEU A 19 3.99 -4.90 14.09
C LEU A 19 4.10 -6.43 14.10
N GLY A 20 5.25 -7.00 13.68
CA GLY A 20 5.40 -8.46 13.56
C GLY A 20 4.50 -9.07 12.48
N CYS A 21 4.13 -8.30 11.46
CA CYS A 21 3.15 -8.67 10.44
C CYS A 21 3.81 -9.26 9.18
N VAL A 22 2.98 -9.77 8.26
CA VAL A 22 3.44 -10.14 6.91
C VAL A 22 3.58 -8.87 6.07
N HIS A 23 4.64 -8.78 5.26
CA HIS A 23 4.80 -7.73 4.25
C HIS A 23 4.76 -8.37 2.87
N LEU A 24 3.76 -7.98 2.07
CA LEU A 24 3.65 -8.34 0.67
C LEU A 24 4.14 -7.18 -0.19
N ASN A 25 5.29 -7.38 -0.84
CA ASN A 25 5.74 -6.46 -1.87
C ASN A 25 5.04 -6.77 -3.20
N ALA A 26 4.30 -5.82 -3.75
CA ALA A 26 3.47 -6.10 -4.92
C ALA A 26 4.28 -6.37 -6.20
N ASP A 27 5.49 -5.81 -6.33
CA ASP A 27 6.36 -6.09 -7.46
C ASP A 27 6.95 -7.51 -7.35
N GLU A 28 7.29 -7.97 -6.14
CA GLU A 28 7.73 -9.35 -5.89
C GLU A 28 6.60 -10.35 -6.08
N VAL A 29 5.42 -10.10 -5.50
CA VAL A 29 4.25 -10.97 -5.66
C VAL A 29 3.91 -11.12 -7.14
N ARG A 30 3.89 -10.03 -7.91
CA ARG A 30 3.64 -10.13 -9.34
C ARG A 30 4.71 -10.92 -10.08
N ARG A 31 5.99 -10.71 -9.77
CA ARG A 31 7.11 -11.44 -10.40
C ARG A 31 7.08 -12.94 -10.13
N HIS A 32 6.59 -13.37 -8.97
CA HIS A 32 6.69 -14.76 -8.55
C HIS A 32 5.36 -15.52 -8.65
N LEU A 33 4.25 -14.89 -8.26
CA LEU A 33 2.92 -15.51 -8.16
C LEU A 33 2.00 -15.13 -9.31
N TYR A 34 2.07 -13.89 -9.82
CA TYR A 34 1.18 -13.41 -10.90
C TYR A 34 1.94 -13.10 -12.19
N ARG A 35 2.77 -14.08 -12.61
CA ARG A 35 3.66 -13.98 -13.77
C ARG A 35 2.92 -13.82 -15.10
N ASP A 36 1.64 -14.17 -15.12
CA ASP A 36 0.72 -13.99 -16.23
C ASP A 36 0.32 -12.52 -16.45
N LEU A 37 0.43 -11.66 -15.41
CA LEU A 37 -0.05 -10.28 -15.47
C LEU A 37 1.01 -9.31 -16.01
N GLY A 38 0.63 -8.58 -17.07
CA GLY A 38 1.39 -7.50 -17.65
C GLY A 38 1.27 -6.17 -16.89
N TYR A 39 1.19 -5.06 -17.64
CA TYR A 39 1.06 -3.69 -17.12
C TYR A 39 -0.12 -2.95 -17.76
N SER A 40 -1.00 -3.65 -18.48
CA SER A 40 -2.24 -3.07 -19.01
C SER A 40 -3.16 -2.62 -17.86
N LEU A 41 -4.18 -1.82 -18.17
CA LEU A 41 -5.17 -1.42 -17.17
C LEU A 41 -5.90 -2.63 -16.58
N GLU A 42 -6.26 -3.60 -17.42
CA GLU A 42 -6.90 -4.85 -17.02
C GLU A 42 -5.99 -5.68 -16.12
N ASP A 43 -4.72 -5.84 -16.49
CA ASP A 43 -3.74 -6.55 -15.65
C ASP A 43 -3.54 -5.87 -14.29
N ARG A 44 -3.55 -4.53 -14.25
CA ARG A 44 -3.41 -3.77 -12.99
C ARG A 44 -4.64 -3.94 -12.11
N LEU A 45 -5.83 -3.97 -12.70
CA LEU A 45 -7.09 -4.23 -12.00
C LEU A 45 -7.10 -5.65 -11.43
N GLU A 46 -6.73 -6.64 -12.24
CA GLU A 46 -6.67 -8.04 -11.82
C GLU A 46 -5.57 -8.26 -10.76
N HIS A 47 -4.42 -7.61 -10.92
CA HIS A 47 -3.36 -7.64 -9.90
C HIS A 47 -3.87 -7.07 -8.57
N ALA A 48 -4.60 -5.96 -8.60
CA ALA A 48 -5.21 -5.39 -7.40
C ALA A 48 -6.21 -6.33 -6.74
N ARG A 49 -7.09 -6.95 -7.54
CA ARG A 49 -8.07 -7.94 -7.06
C ARG A 49 -7.42 -9.15 -6.42
N ARG A 50 -6.40 -9.73 -7.08
CA ARG A 50 -5.66 -10.90 -6.56
C ARG A 50 -4.88 -10.56 -5.30
N MET A 51 -4.22 -9.40 -5.26
CA MET A 51 -3.50 -8.93 -4.07
C MET A 51 -4.44 -8.69 -2.89
N GLY A 52 -5.59 -8.03 -3.12
CA GLY A 52 -6.60 -7.80 -2.09
C GLY A 52 -7.11 -9.11 -1.50
N TRP A 53 -7.47 -10.06 -2.36
CA TRP A 53 -7.88 -11.41 -1.95
C TRP A 53 -6.79 -12.12 -1.15
N LEU A 54 -5.52 -12.07 -1.58
CA LEU A 54 -4.39 -12.69 -0.88
C LEU A 54 -4.20 -12.09 0.53
N CYS A 55 -4.23 -10.76 0.65
CA CYS A 55 -4.16 -10.08 1.94
C CYS A 55 -5.29 -10.53 2.87
N GLU A 56 -6.52 -10.58 2.34
CA GLU A 56 -7.69 -10.99 3.11
C GLU A 56 -7.58 -12.43 3.63
N ARG A 57 -7.06 -13.38 2.82
CA ARG A 57 -6.86 -14.77 3.27
C ARG A 57 -5.85 -14.85 4.42
N ILE A 58 -4.78 -14.06 4.38
CA ILE A 58 -3.77 -14.04 5.46
C ILE A 58 -4.37 -13.43 6.74
N VAL A 59 -5.14 -12.33 6.61
CA VAL A 59 -5.85 -11.71 7.73
C VAL A 59 -6.87 -12.67 8.35
N GLN A 60 -7.61 -13.43 7.54
CA GLN A 60 -8.53 -14.47 8.02
C GLN A 60 -7.80 -15.60 8.77
N GLY A 61 -6.51 -15.81 8.49
CA GLY A 61 -5.62 -16.69 9.26
C GLY A 61 -5.12 -16.10 10.57
N GLY A 62 -5.57 -14.90 10.96
CA GLY A 62 -5.19 -14.23 12.20
C GLY A 62 -3.87 -13.47 12.15
N VAL A 63 -3.35 -13.17 10.95
CA VAL A 63 -2.07 -12.49 10.77
C VAL A 63 -2.26 -11.16 10.04
N ASP A 64 -1.79 -10.07 10.65
CA ASP A 64 -1.81 -8.74 10.02
C ASP A 64 -0.94 -8.71 8.75
N VAL A 65 -1.32 -7.88 7.77
CA VAL A 65 -0.62 -7.74 6.49
C VAL A 65 -0.40 -6.28 6.12
N ILE A 66 0.80 -5.98 5.63
CA ILE A 66 1.11 -4.74 4.93
C ILE A 66 1.36 -5.04 3.46
N ALA A 67 0.64 -4.35 2.57
CA ALA A 67 0.88 -4.38 1.13
C ALA A 67 1.43 -3.04 0.63
N ASP A 68 2.63 -3.01 0.05
CA ASP A 68 3.28 -1.77 -0.43
C ASP A 68 2.93 -1.41 -1.88
N PHE A 69 1.66 -1.56 -2.23
CA PHE A 69 1.16 -1.51 -3.59
C PHE A 69 0.94 -0.08 -4.13
N ILE A 70 0.96 0.10 -5.46
CA ILE A 70 0.76 1.43 -6.08
C ILE A 70 -0.72 1.83 -6.08
N CYS A 71 -1.64 0.92 -6.41
CA CYS A 71 -3.07 1.17 -6.63
C CYS A 71 -3.36 2.49 -7.39
N PRO A 72 -3.00 2.58 -8.68
CA PRO A 72 -2.95 3.86 -9.38
C PRO A 72 -4.32 4.51 -9.58
N THR A 73 -5.40 3.74 -9.73
CA THR A 73 -6.74 4.29 -10.03
C THR A 73 -7.74 4.01 -8.92
N GLN A 74 -8.89 4.70 -8.96
CA GLN A 74 -10.01 4.44 -8.04
C GLN A 74 -10.53 3.01 -8.18
N GLU A 75 -10.63 2.48 -9.40
CA GLU A 75 -11.07 1.12 -9.69
C GLU A 75 -10.08 0.10 -9.12
N THR A 76 -8.77 0.31 -9.28
CA THR A 76 -7.78 -0.60 -8.67
C THR A 76 -7.82 -0.58 -7.14
N ARG A 77 -8.09 0.59 -6.52
CA ARG A 77 -8.28 0.67 -5.06
C ARG A 77 -9.56 -0.05 -4.61
N ALA A 78 -10.67 0.17 -5.31
CA ALA A 78 -11.93 -0.50 -5.03
C ALA A 78 -11.81 -2.02 -5.18
N ALA A 79 -11.13 -2.49 -6.23
CA ALA A 79 -10.87 -3.91 -6.47
C ALA A 79 -9.94 -4.55 -5.43
N PHE A 80 -9.00 -3.78 -4.86
CA PHE A 80 -8.18 -4.24 -3.75
C PHE A 80 -9.00 -4.44 -2.46
N GLY A 81 -10.02 -3.60 -2.26
CA GLY A 81 -10.93 -3.67 -1.11
C GLY A 81 -10.59 -2.69 0.01
N ALA A 82 -11.41 -2.72 1.07
CA ALA A 82 -11.27 -1.84 2.22
C ALA A 82 -10.01 -2.15 3.04
N THR A 83 -9.21 -1.13 3.34
CA THR A 83 -7.94 -1.27 4.05
C THR A 83 -7.67 -0.07 4.97
N PHE A 84 -6.71 -0.22 5.89
CA PHE A 84 -6.04 0.93 6.49
C PHE A 84 -5.06 1.54 5.47
N THR A 85 -5.36 2.73 4.97
CA THR A 85 -4.67 3.35 3.85
C THR A 85 -3.62 4.35 4.33
N VAL A 86 -2.35 3.98 4.17
CA VAL A 86 -1.22 4.91 4.24
C VAL A 86 -0.88 5.39 2.84
N TRP A 87 -1.12 6.67 2.56
CA TRP A 87 -0.75 7.30 1.29
C TRP A 87 0.59 8.02 1.40
N ILE A 88 1.57 7.55 0.63
CA ILE A 88 2.90 8.18 0.57
C ILE A 88 2.95 9.18 -0.58
N ASP A 89 2.76 10.45 -0.22
CA ASP A 89 2.70 11.61 -1.10
C ASP A 89 3.95 12.48 -0.96
N ARG A 90 5.10 11.88 -1.29
CA ARG A 90 6.41 12.54 -1.16
C ARG A 90 7.00 13.06 -2.46
N ILE A 91 6.46 12.61 -3.59
CA ILE A 91 6.96 12.94 -4.93
C ILE A 91 5.78 13.27 -5.83
N LYS A 92 6.00 14.20 -6.76
CA LYS A 92 5.00 14.57 -7.79
C LYS A 92 5.06 13.65 -9.01
N GLU A 93 6.22 13.06 -9.26
CA GLU A 93 6.46 12.20 -10.41
C GLU A 93 7.33 11.02 -10.01
N GLY A 94 6.94 9.81 -10.43
CA GLY A 94 7.72 8.60 -10.27
C GLY A 94 8.55 8.28 -11.53
N ARG A 95 9.36 7.22 -11.44
CA ARG A 95 10.26 6.79 -12.53
C ARG A 95 9.59 6.17 -13.77
N PHE A 96 8.27 6.01 -13.77
CA PHE A 96 7.53 5.31 -14.83
C PHE A 96 6.43 6.22 -15.39
N ALA A 97 6.64 6.72 -16.61
CA ALA A 97 5.76 7.72 -17.24
C ALA A 97 4.32 7.23 -17.43
N ASP A 98 4.12 5.95 -17.75
CA ASP A 98 2.81 5.30 -17.85
C ASP A 98 2.06 5.36 -16.51
N THR A 99 2.76 5.09 -15.41
CA THR A 99 2.19 5.10 -14.07
C THR A 99 1.89 6.52 -13.61
N ASN A 100 2.72 7.50 -13.96
CA ASN A 100 2.47 8.91 -13.64
C ASN A 100 1.16 9.42 -14.30
N ARG A 101 0.91 9.01 -15.55
CA ARG A 101 -0.32 9.37 -16.28
C ARG A 101 -1.58 8.73 -15.69
N LEU A 102 -1.44 7.56 -15.10
CA LEU A 102 -2.56 6.77 -14.55
C LEU A 102 -2.83 7.05 -13.08
N PHE A 103 -1.86 7.60 -12.34
CA PHE A 103 -2.00 7.76 -10.90
C PHE A 103 -2.98 8.87 -10.56
N VAL A 104 -4.11 8.47 -9.99
CA VAL A 104 -5.11 9.35 -9.41
C VAL A 104 -4.90 9.34 -7.89
N PRO A 105 -4.58 10.48 -7.27
CA PRO A 105 -4.53 10.59 -5.81
C PRO A 105 -5.78 10.01 -5.14
N PRO A 106 -5.66 9.37 -3.96
CA PRO A 106 -6.83 8.86 -3.26
C PRO A 106 -7.66 10.02 -2.71
N GLU A 107 -8.98 9.86 -2.69
CA GLU A 107 -9.87 10.84 -2.04
C GLU A 107 -9.87 10.70 -0.51
N THR A 108 -9.60 9.49 -0.02
CA THR A 108 -9.60 9.14 1.41
C THR A 108 -8.34 8.37 1.79
N TRP A 109 -7.81 8.64 2.98
CA TRP A 109 -6.66 7.94 3.57
C TRP A 109 -6.77 7.99 5.09
N ASP A 110 -6.15 7.05 5.77
CA ASP A 110 -5.99 7.09 7.23
C ASP A 110 -4.78 7.93 7.62
N VAL A 111 -3.66 7.78 6.90
CA VAL A 111 -2.44 8.57 7.11
C VAL A 111 -1.85 9.02 5.78
N ARG A 112 -1.55 10.31 5.65
CA ARG A 112 -0.82 10.87 4.51
C ARG A 112 0.61 11.20 4.94
N VAL A 113 1.57 10.57 4.26
CA VAL A 113 3.00 10.72 4.48
C VAL A 113 3.55 11.70 3.46
N GLU A 114 3.79 12.94 3.91
CA GLU A 114 4.34 14.02 3.10
C GLU A 114 5.86 14.16 3.30
N ALA A 115 6.48 15.09 2.58
CA ALA A 115 7.88 15.45 2.81
C ALA A 115 8.11 16.04 4.22
N GLY A 116 9.33 15.95 4.72
CA GLY A 116 9.73 16.52 6.02
C GLY A 116 10.25 15.46 6.99
N PRO A 117 9.40 14.86 7.85
CA PRO A 117 9.85 13.95 8.92
C PRO A 117 10.61 12.72 8.42
N SER A 118 11.42 12.13 9.30
CA SER A 118 12.16 10.90 8.99
C SER A 118 11.20 9.70 8.82
N PRO A 119 11.64 8.62 8.13
CA PRO A 119 10.87 7.39 8.05
C PRO A 119 10.45 6.83 9.41
N GLU A 120 11.27 6.98 10.45
CA GLU A 120 11.00 6.53 11.81
C GLU A 120 9.87 7.35 12.45
N THR A 121 9.89 8.68 12.30
CA THR A 121 8.79 9.54 12.76
C THR A 121 7.47 9.17 12.09
N TRP A 122 7.49 8.94 10.77
CA TRP A 122 6.30 8.50 10.05
C TRP A 122 5.84 7.10 10.43
N THR A 123 6.79 6.20 10.72
CA THR A 123 6.47 4.86 11.25
C THR A 123 5.69 4.99 12.55
N GLN A 124 6.17 5.81 13.49
CA GLN A 124 5.47 6.01 14.76
C GLN A 124 4.06 6.59 14.57
N ARG A 125 3.90 7.62 13.74
CA ARG A 125 2.58 8.21 13.45
C ARG A 125 1.59 7.22 12.86
N VAL A 126 2.06 6.32 12.00
CA VAL A 126 1.22 5.26 11.43
C VAL A 126 0.84 4.24 12.52
N LEU A 127 1.76 3.88 13.41
CA LEU A 127 1.45 2.98 14.54
C LEU A 127 0.40 3.59 15.47
N ASP A 128 0.57 4.87 15.82
CA ASP A 128 -0.37 5.60 16.67
C ASP A 128 -1.78 5.62 16.04
N ALA A 129 -1.87 5.94 14.74
CA ALA A 129 -3.14 5.95 14.02
C ALA A 129 -3.80 4.56 13.88
N ILE A 130 -3.00 3.49 13.80
CA ILE A 130 -3.52 2.11 13.84
C ILE A 130 -4.11 1.81 15.21
N GLU A 131 -3.42 2.22 16.28
CA GLU A 131 -3.88 2.02 17.66
C GLU A 131 -5.17 2.79 17.93
N ASP A 132 -5.23 4.07 17.56
CA ASP A 132 -6.43 4.91 17.69
C ASP A 132 -7.64 4.30 16.97
N ARG A 133 -7.41 3.70 15.79
CA ARG A 133 -8.47 3.02 15.04
C ARG A 133 -8.94 1.74 15.71
N LYS A 134 -8.04 1.00 16.37
CA LYS A 134 -8.39 -0.19 17.15
C LYS A 134 -9.12 0.19 18.44
N ASN A 135 -8.77 1.33 19.04
CA ASN A 135 -9.26 1.82 20.33
C ASN A 135 -9.82 3.26 20.24
N PRO A 136 -10.97 3.48 19.58
CA PRO A 136 -11.49 4.83 19.30
C PRO A 136 -11.97 5.65 20.52
N ARG A 137 -11.63 5.25 21.75
CA ARG A 137 -12.08 5.89 23.02
C ARG A 137 -11.04 5.79 24.15
N ALA A 138 -9.79 6.17 23.90
CA ALA A 138 -8.87 6.60 24.96
C ALA A 138 -8.87 8.12 25.07
#